data_AF-K1SDE6-F1
#
_entry.id   AF-K1SDE6-F1
#
_cell.length_a   1.000
_cell.length_b   1.000
_cell.length_c   1.000
_cell.angle_alpha   90.00
_cell.angle_beta   90.00
_cell.angle_gamma   90.00
#
_symmetry.space_group_name_H-M   'P 1'
#
loop_
_entity.id
_entity.type
_entity.pdbx_description
1 polymer ?
#
loop_
_entity_poly.entity_id
_entity_poly.type
_entity_poly.pdbx_seq_one_letter_code
_entity_poly.pdbx_strand_id
1 'polypeptide(L)'
;MIKYLEGFGVQFHYNVKVENVDFAIGGGMGPVRQRTGTGQDTILRKQAEYGAYPRNPFSSPTKKMATRIDLTEADGTTRSIDLSENDLVFITNGGCVENSSMGSQTEPAAWAPEIKPGGGWDMWRRIAAQDPSFGHPDVFCSDPEHSKWMSATVTTLDAEIPPYIQKICKRDPVLRTCGDRR
;
A
#
# COMPACT_ATOMS: atom_id res chain seq x y z
N MET A 1 -5.33 -16.62 -0.69
CA MET A 1 -6.20 -15.50 -0.30
C MET A 1 -7.22 -15.17 -1.39
N ILE A 2 -6.82 -14.87 -2.63
CA ILE A 2 -7.76 -14.56 -3.74
C ILE A 2 -8.82 -15.65 -3.91
N LYS A 3 -8.43 -16.90 -4.17
CA LYS A 3 -9.36 -18.04 -4.30
C LYS A 3 -10.33 -18.21 -3.11
N TYR A 4 -9.86 -17.88 -1.91
CA TYR A 4 -10.71 -17.93 -0.73
C TYR A 4 -11.80 -16.85 -0.82
N LEU A 5 -11.41 -15.59 -1.06
CA LEU A 5 -12.35 -14.47 -1.18
C LEU A 5 -13.34 -14.64 -2.34
N GLU A 6 -12.88 -15.13 -3.49
CA GLU A 6 -13.75 -15.49 -4.63
C GLU A 6 -14.77 -16.56 -4.23
N GLY A 7 -14.36 -17.57 -3.46
CA GLY A 7 -15.26 -18.60 -2.92
C GLY A 7 -16.34 -18.07 -1.99
N PHE A 8 -16.19 -16.85 -1.46
CA PHE A 8 -17.20 -16.13 -0.67
C PHE A 8 -17.87 -14.98 -1.44
N GLY A 9 -17.69 -14.91 -2.77
CA GLY A 9 -18.38 -13.94 -3.63
C GLY A 9 -17.82 -12.51 -3.58
N VAL A 10 -16.60 -12.31 -3.07
CA VAL A 10 -15.93 -11.01 -3.10
C VAL A 10 -15.67 -10.59 -4.55
N GLN A 11 -16.00 -9.34 -4.88
CA GLN A 11 -15.81 -8.77 -6.21
C GLN A 11 -14.40 -8.17 -6.33
N PHE A 12 -13.72 -8.49 -7.43
CA PHE A 12 -12.41 -7.94 -7.76
C PHE A 12 -12.51 -7.06 -9.01
N HIS A 13 -12.14 -5.80 -8.87
CA HIS A 13 -12.11 -4.84 -9.96
C HIS A 13 -10.67 -4.54 -10.34
N TYR A 14 -10.25 -5.01 -11.52
CA TYR A 14 -8.90 -4.82 -12.05
C TYR A 14 -8.86 -3.68 -13.07
N ASN A 15 -7.67 -3.11 -13.27
CA ASN A 15 -7.46 -1.96 -14.16
C ASN A 15 -8.35 -0.75 -13.81
N VAL A 16 -8.72 -0.65 -12.53
CA VAL A 16 -9.43 0.48 -11.94
C VAL A 16 -8.44 1.25 -11.09
N LYS A 17 -8.35 2.54 -11.34
CA LYS A 17 -7.48 3.44 -10.62
C LYS A 17 -8.31 4.40 -9.80
N VAL A 18 -8.14 4.37 -8.48
CA VAL A 18 -8.79 5.32 -7.57
C VAL A 18 -7.97 6.60 -7.54
N GLU A 19 -8.56 7.69 -7.99
CA GLU A 19 -7.94 9.01 -8.09
C GLU A 19 -8.08 9.79 -6.78
N ASN A 20 -9.24 9.67 -6.13
CA ASN A 20 -9.58 10.42 -4.94
C ASN A 20 -10.69 9.74 -4.13
N VAL A 21 -10.79 10.10 -2.86
CA VAL A 21 -11.93 9.81 -1.99
C VAL A 21 -12.33 11.12 -1.31
N ASP A 22 -13.57 11.56 -1.53
CA ASP A 22 -14.09 12.77 -0.90
C ASP A 22 -14.62 12.46 0.50
N PHE A 23 -14.41 13.40 1.42
CA PHE A 23 -14.88 13.32 2.79
C PHE A 23 -15.75 14.53 3.15
N ALA A 24 -16.95 14.25 3.68
CA ALA A 24 -17.70 15.22 4.45
C ALA A 24 -17.12 15.27 5.87
N ILE A 25 -16.63 16.45 6.28
CA ILE A 25 -15.97 16.68 7.57
C ILE A 25 -16.77 17.68 8.38
N GLY A 26 -17.05 17.35 9.64
CA GLY A 26 -17.92 18.14 10.51
C GLY A 26 -19.28 17.50 10.70
N GLY A 27 -20.28 18.31 11.07
CA GLY A 27 -21.63 17.79 11.34
C GLY A 27 -21.75 17.00 12.66
N GLY A 28 -20.81 17.18 13.59
CA GLY A 28 -20.83 16.60 14.92
C GLY A 28 -19.70 15.60 15.18
N MET A 29 -19.95 14.68 16.10
CA MET A 29 -18.99 13.64 16.49
C MET A 29 -19.07 12.44 15.55
N GLY A 30 -17.93 11.81 15.28
CA GLY A 30 -17.85 10.61 14.46
C GLY A 30 -18.68 9.44 15.01
N PRO A 31 -19.05 8.47 14.16
CA PRO A 31 -19.85 7.34 14.57
C PRO A 31 -19.11 6.49 15.62
N VAL A 32 -19.76 6.22 16.74
CA VAL A 32 -19.29 5.26 17.74
C VAL A 32 -19.78 3.87 17.32
N ARG A 33 -18.90 3.03 16.78
CA ARG A 33 -19.24 1.63 16.46
C ARG A 33 -18.73 0.69 17.56
N GLN A 34 -19.51 -0.35 17.86
CA GLN A 34 -19.20 -1.32 18.92
C GLN A 34 -17.85 -2.03 18.72
N ARG A 35 -17.39 -2.15 17.47
CA ARG A 35 -16.09 -2.75 17.08
C ARG A 35 -15.40 -1.89 16.03
N THR A 36 -14.81 -0.77 16.44
CA THR A 36 -13.95 0.07 15.57
C THR A 36 -12.45 -0.19 15.74
N GLY A 37 -12.05 -0.81 16.85
CA GLY A 37 -10.64 -1.06 17.14
C GLY A 37 -10.09 -2.20 16.30
N THR A 38 -9.25 -1.89 15.33
CA THR A 38 -8.24 -2.86 14.89
C THR A 38 -7.22 -3.03 16.02
N GLY A 39 -6.59 -4.20 16.15
CA GLY A 39 -5.54 -4.42 17.16
C GLY A 39 -4.45 -3.35 17.11
N GLN A 40 -4.20 -2.79 15.93
CA GLN A 40 -3.26 -1.70 15.70
C GLN A 40 -3.62 -0.41 16.44
N ASP A 41 -4.88 0.03 16.47
CA ASP A 41 -5.25 1.25 17.21
C ASP A 41 -5.01 1.08 18.72
N THR A 42 -5.27 -0.11 19.25
CA THR A 42 -5.01 -0.42 20.67
C THR A 42 -3.51 -0.36 20.98
N ILE A 43 -2.67 -0.93 20.09
CA ILE A 43 -1.21 -0.89 20.22
C ILE A 43 -0.70 0.54 20.14
N LEU A 44 -1.13 1.31 19.13
CA LEU A 44 -0.72 2.70 18.94
C LEU A 44 -1.15 3.59 20.11
N ARG A 45 -2.34 3.35 20.66
CA ARG A 45 -2.81 4.05 21.86
C ARG A 45 -1.92 3.73 23.06
N LYS A 46 -1.57 2.46 23.28
CA LYS A 46 -0.67 2.04 24.37
C LYS A 46 0.75 2.58 24.21
N GLN A 47 1.28 2.60 22.99
CA GLN A 47 2.57 3.21 22.68
C GLN A 47 2.59 4.70 22.99
N ALA A 48 1.48 5.40 22.74
CA ALA A 48 1.35 6.80 23.10
C ALA A 48 1.19 7.01 24.62
N GLU A 49 0.40 6.17 25.30
CA GLU A 49 0.24 6.21 26.76
C GLU A 49 1.58 6.01 27.50
N TYR A 50 2.48 5.16 26.99
CA TYR A 50 3.81 4.94 27.56
C TYR A 50 4.90 5.85 26.94
N GLY A 51 4.52 6.81 26.09
CA GLY A 51 5.44 7.83 25.56
C GLY A 51 6.43 7.38 24.49
N ALA A 52 6.25 6.19 23.90
CA ALA A 52 7.13 5.72 22.83
C ALA A 52 6.93 6.53 21.53
N TYR A 53 5.68 6.86 21.21
CA TYR A 53 5.34 7.64 20.01
C TYR A 53 4.13 8.56 20.30
N PRO A 54 4.18 9.85 19.93
CA PRO A 54 3.01 10.72 20.05
C PRO A 54 1.89 10.26 19.11
N ARG A 55 0.63 10.37 19.53
CA ARG A 55 -0.52 10.23 18.61
C ARG A 55 -0.49 11.35 17.57
N ASN A 56 -1.13 11.11 16.43
CA ASN A 56 -1.36 12.14 15.43
C ASN A 56 -2.01 13.38 16.09
N PRO A 57 -1.33 14.53 16.16
CA PRO A 57 -1.80 15.71 16.87
C PRO A 57 -3.01 16.38 16.19
N PHE A 58 -3.29 16.04 14.94
CA PHE A 58 -4.42 16.55 14.18
C PHE A 58 -5.67 15.69 14.34
N SER A 59 -5.58 14.52 14.99
CA SER A 59 -6.73 13.66 15.23
C SER A 59 -7.74 14.33 16.15
N SER A 60 -9.00 14.37 15.72
CA SER A 60 -10.12 14.93 16.47
C SER A 60 -11.33 13.98 16.41
N PRO A 61 -12.27 14.08 17.35
CA PRO A 61 -13.47 13.26 17.34
C PRO A 61 -14.53 13.76 16.33
N THR A 62 -14.25 14.84 15.59
CA THR A 62 -15.11 15.37 14.53
C THR A 62 -15.43 14.29 13.51
N LYS A 63 -16.70 14.17 13.11
CA LYS A 63 -17.14 13.21 12.11
C LYS A 63 -16.42 13.46 10.79
N LYS A 64 -15.92 12.38 10.20
CA LYS A 64 -15.33 12.33 8.85
C LYS A 64 -15.96 11.15 8.14
N MET A 65 -16.72 11.41 7.09
CA MET A 65 -17.44 10.39 6.34
C MET A 65 -17.00 10.44 4.88
N ALA A 66 -16.49 9.33 4.36
CA ALA A 66 -16.26 9.19 2.93
C ALA A 66 -17.62 9.27 2.21
N THR A 67 -17.73 10.14 1.22
CA THR A 67 -18.99 10.38 0.49
C THR A 67 -18.93 9.94 -0.95
N ARG A 68 -17.73 9.85 -1.53
CA ARG A 68 -17.56 9.52 -2.94
C ARG A 68 -16.16 8.97 -3.23
N ILE A 69 -16.07 8.02 -4.15
CA ILE A 69 -14.82 7.53 -4.73
C ILE A 69 -14.78 7.95 -6.19
N ASP A 70 -13.73 8.67 -6.59
CA ASP A 70 -13.46 8.98 -7.99
C ASP A 70 -12.45 8.00 -8.56
N LEU A 71 -12.75 7.47 -9.74
CA LEU A 71 -11.92 6.45 -10.36
C LEU A 71 -11.85 6.59 -11.89
N THR A 72 -10.78 6.05 -12.43
CA THR A 72 -10.49 5.98 -13.87
C THR A 72 -10.33 4.51 -14.27
N GLU A 73 -11.04 4.11 -15.32
CA GLU A 73 -10.97 2.78 -15.92
C GLU A 73 -9.82 2.70 -16.95
N ALA A 74 -9.49 1.48 -17.40
CA ALA A 74 -8.37 1.22 -18.33
C ALA A 74 -8.47 1.97 -19.67
N ASP A 75 -9.69 2.24 -20.13
CA ASP A 75 -9.99 2.97 -21.37
C ASP A 75 -9.94 4.50 -21.19
N GLY A 76 -9.62 4.98 -19.99
CA GLY A 76 -9.61 6.39 -19.63
C GLY A 76 -10.97 6.94 -19.20
N THR A 77 -12.03 6.10 -19.17
CA THR A 77 -13.35 6.52 -18.69
C THR A 77 -13.27 6.85 -17.20
N THR A 78 -13.72 8.05 -16.85
CA THR A 78 -13.86 8.45 -15.45
C THR A 78 -15.27 8.14 -14.96
N ARG A 79 -15.37 7.62 -13.73
CA ARG A 79 -16.65 7.46 -13.04
C ARG A 79 -16.50 7.71 -11.54
N SER A 80 -17.64 7.79 -10.88
CA SER A 80 -17.69 8.02 -9.45
C SER A 80 -18.65 7.03 -8.78
N ILE A 81 -18.37 6.71 -7.53
CA ILE A 81 -19.19 5.86 -6.68
C ILE A 81 -19.58 6.68 -5.46
N ASP A 82 -20.87 7.01 -5.33
CA ASP A 82 -21.40 7.68 -4.15
C ASP A 82 -21.49 6.68 -2.98
N LEU A 83 -21.19 7.17 -1.78
CA LEU A 83 -21.11 6.36 -0.56
C LEU A 83 -22.10 6.85 0.50
N SER A 84 -22.70 5.90 1.20
CA SER A 84 -23.49 6.12 2.40
C SER A 84 -22.66 5.86 3.66
N GLU A 85 -23.23 6.16 4.84
CA GLU A 85 -22.56 5.91 6.13
C GLU A 85 -22.33 4.41 6.44
N ASN A 86 -23.02 3.53 5.70
CA ASN A 86 -22.89 2.08 5.85
C ASN A 86 -21.82 1.49 4.92
N ASP A 87 -21.30 2.27 3.98
CA ASP A 87 -20.24 1.84 3.07
C ASP A 87 -18.88 2.11 3.71
N LEU A 88 -18.08 1.06 3.87
CA LEU A 88 -16.79 1.15 4.52
C LEU A 88 -15.68 1.20 3.47
N VAL A 89 -14.85 2.23 3.55
CA VAL A 89 -13.69 2.41 2.66
C VAL A 89 -12.41 2.08 3.43
N PHE A 90 -11.64 1.12 2.92
CA PHE A 90 -10.33 0.76 3.43
C PHE A 90 -9.28 1.20 2.42
N ILE A 91 -8.45 2.17 2.80
CA ILE A 91 -7.48 2.80 1.90
C ILE A 91 -6.08 2.31 2.27
N THR A 92 -5.35 1.79 1.28
CA THR A 92 -3.90 1.62 1.37
C THR A 92 -3.26 2.86 0.74
N ASN A 93 -2.79 3.77 1.58
CA ASN A 93 -2.29 5.08 1.15
C ASN A 93 -0.80 5.03 0.79
N GLY A 94 -0.47 5.35 -0.47
CA GLY A 94 0.89 5.22 -1.02
C GLY A 94 1.38 3.78 -1.16
N GLY A 95 2.56 3.60 -1.77
CA GLY A 95 3.17 2.29 -1.94
C GLY A 95 4.67 2.35 -2.18
N CYS A 96 5.43 1.44 -1.54
CA CYS A 96 6.89 1.35 -1.68
C CYS A 96 7.35 0.85 -3.06
N VAL A 97 6.46 0.18 -3.80
CA VAL A 97 6.72 -0.35 -5.15
C VAL A 97 6.01 0.46 -6.22
N GLU A 98 5.36 1.55 -5.84
CA GLU A 98 4.75 2.47 -6.79
C GLU A 98 5.81 3.06 -7.72
N ASN A 99 5.46 3.23 -9.00
CA ASN A 99 6.37 3.69 -10.06
C ASN A 99 7.66 2.86 -10.24
N SER A 100 7.67 1.60 -9.78
CA SER A 100 8.78 0.69 -10.08
C SER A 100 8.93 0.49 -11.58
N SER A 101 10.17 0.55 -12.05
CA SER A 101 10.54 0.17 -13.42
C SER A 101 11.27 -1.17 -13.39
N MET A 102 11.29 -1.84 -14.55
CA MET A 102 12.00 -3.10 -14.72
C MET A 102 13.07 -2.92 -15.78
N GLY A 103 14.29 -3.37 -15.48
CA GLY A 103 15.35 -3.53 -16.46
C GLY A 103 15.32 -4.93 -17.07
N SER A 104 16.43 -5.31 -17.67
CA SER A 104 16.70 -6.66 -18.16
C SER A 104 18.15 -7.04 -17.88
N GLN A 105 18.58 -8.21 -18.38
CA GLN A 105 19.97 -8.64 -18.27
C GLN A 105 20.96 -7.62 -18.87
N THR A 106 20.54 -6.86 -19.89
CA THR A 106 21.41 -5.96 -20.65
C THR A 106 20.92 -4.51 -20.65
N GLU A 107 19.81 -4.22 -19.96
CA GLU A 107 19.24 -2.88 -19.88
C GLU A 107 18.97 -2.52 -18.42
N PRO A 108 19.45 -1.36 -17.92
CA PRO A 108 19.17 -0.94 -16.56
C PRO A 108 17.68 -0.59 -16.38
N ALA A 109 17.16 -0.78 -15.18
CA ALA A 109 15.83 -0.30 -14.82
C ALA A 109 15.80 1.24 -14.90
N ALA A 110 14.81 1.81 -15.59
CA ALA A 110 14.71 3.25 -15.80
C ALA A 110 14.47 4.01 -14.50
N TRP A 111 15.13 5.15 -14.31
CA TRP A 111 14.83 6.05 -13.20
C TRP A 111 13.64 6.95 -13.57
N ALA A 112 12.52 6.79 -12.85
CA ALA A 112 11.28 7.54 -13.05
C ALA A 112 10.74 8.04 -11.70
N PRO A 113 11.40 9.04 -11.09
CA PRO A 113 11.06 9.53 -9.74
C PRO A 113 9.74 10.30 -9.67
N GLU A 114 9.16 10.66 -10.81
CA GLU A 114 7.98 11.53 -10.86
C GLU A 114 6.76 10.80 -10.32
N ILE A 115 6.08 11.43 -9.36
CA ILE A 115 4.76 10.97 -8.91
C ILE A 115 3.75 11.26 -10.01
N LYS A 116 3.27 10.19 -10.66
CA LYS A 116 2.28 10.29 -11.73
C LYS A 116 0.90 10.65 -11.16
N PRO A 117 0.13 11.51 -11.84
CA PRO A 117 -1.26 11.78 -11.48
C PRO A 117 -2.02 10.48 -11.31
N GLY A 118 -2.78 10.36 -10.21
CA GLY A 118 -3.58 9.20 -9.85
C GLY A 118 -2.82 7.95 -9.41
N GLY A 119 -1.52 8.06 -9.14
CA GLY A 119 -0.83 7.06 -8.33
C GLY A 119 -1.36 7.03 -6.89
N GLY A 120 -1.02 5.99 -6.13
CA GLY A 120 -1.36 5.91 -4.70
C GLY A 120 -0.81 7.08 -3.88
N TRP A 121 0.35 7.62 -4.25
CA TRP A 121 0.90 8.84 -3.65
C TRP A 121 0.11 10.11 -4.01
N ASP A 122 -0.34 10.25 -5.27
CA ASP A 122 -1.18 11.38 -5.70
C ASP A 122 -2.56 11.33 -5.04
N MET A 123 -3.18 10.15 -4.98
CA MET A 123 -4.43 9.92 -4.26
C MET A 123 -4.28 10.29 -2.78
N TRP A 124 -3.19 9.87 -2.12
CA TRP A 124 -2.97 10.24 -0.73
C TRP A 124 -2.78 11.75 -0.56
N ARG A 125 -2.06 12.44 -1.46
CA ARG A 125 -1.96 13.91 -1.44
C ARG A 125 -3.33 14.60 -1.52
N ARG A 126 -4.21 14.13 -2.40
CA ARG A 126 -5.58 14.67 -2.54
C ARG A 126 -6.42 14.46 -1.29
N ILE A 127 -6.33 13.28 -0.69
CA ILE A 127 -7.02 12.98 0.57
C ILE A 127 -6.45 13.84 1.71
N ALA A 128 -5.12 13.88 1.85
CA ALA A 128 -4.43 14.65 2.89
C ALA A 128 -4.71 16.17 2.83
N ALA A 129 -5.01 16.69 1.64
CA ALA A 129 -5.40 18.10 1.47
C ALA A 129 -6.78 18.43 2.10
N GLN A 130 -7.65 17.43 2.30
CA GLN A 130 -8.99 17.64 2.87
C GLN A 130 -8.95 17.80 4.41
N ASP A 131 -8.01 17.15 5.09
CA ASP A 131 -7.85 17.26 6.54
C ASP A 131 -6.44 16.86 7.00
N PRO A 132 -5.79 17.64 7.88
CA PRO A 132 -4.44 17.32 8.35
C PRO A 132 -4.34 16.00 9.13
N SER A 133 -5.45 15.47 9.66
CA SER A 133 -5.45 14.15 10.31
C SER A 133 -5.30 12.98 9.35
N PHE A 134 -5.43 13.19 8.03
CA PHE A 134 -5.20 12.16 7.01
C PHE A 134 -3.73 11.97 6.64
N GLY A 135 -2.82 12.68 7.31
CA GLY A 135 -1.38 12.46 7.25
C GLY A 135 -0.67 13.40 6.28
N HIS A 136 0.64 13.18 6.13
CA HIS A 136 1.54 14.07 5.37
C HIS A 136 2.37 13.23 4.38
N PRO A 137 1.82 12.90 3.20
CA PRO A 137 2.49 12.01 2.22
C PRO A 137 3.89 12.49 1.83
N ASP A 138 4.11 13.80 1.77
CA ASP A 138 5.38 14.37 1.31
C ASP A 138 6.57 14.08 2.24
N VAL A 139 6.34 13.75 3.51
CA VAL A 139 7.40 13.28 4.41
C VAL A 139 8.04 11.98 3.89
N PHE A 140 7.31 11.20 3.08
CA PHE A 140 7.73 9.90 2.58
C PHE A 140 8.14 9.92 1.11
N CYS A 141 7.41 10.69 0.27
CA CYS A 141 7.51 10.58 -1.18
C CYS A 141 8.09 11.81 -1.90
N SER A 142 8.43 12.89 -1.18
CA SER A 142 8.95 14.11 -1.82
C SER A 142 10.39 13.99 -2.32
N ASP A 143 11.22 13.18 -1.65
CA ASP A 143 12.63 13.02 -1.98
C ASP A 143 12.96 11.52 -2.23
N PRO A 144 12.74 11.04 -3.47
CA PRO A 144 12.98 9.65 -3.81
C PRO A 144 14.47 9.30 -3.85
N GLU A 145 15.39 10.28 -3.83
CA GLU A 145 16.82 9.98 -3.76
C GLU A 145 17.20 9.32 -2.43
N HIS A 146 16.52 9.69 -1.34
CA HIS A 146 16.76 9.19 0.02
C HIS A 146 15.95 7.95 0.39
N SER A 147 14.92 7.59 -0.40
CA SER A 147 14.00 6.49 -0.09
C SER A 147 13.97 5.39 -1.17
N LYS A 148 14.75 5.51 -2.24
CA LYS A 148 14.88 4.48 -3.27
C LYS A 148 15.77 3.31 -2.84
N TRP A 149 15.47 2.15 -3.39
CA TRP A 149 16.32 0.96 -3.37
C TRP A 149 16.16 0.22 -4.70
N MET A 150 17.12 -0.65 -5.02
CA MET A 150 17.09 -1.46 -6.23
C MET A 150 17.33 -2.92 -5.87
N SER A 151 16.51 -3.81 -6.41
CA SER A 151 16.70 -5.26 -6.34
C SER A 151 16.95 -5.83 -7.73
N ALA A 152 17.68 -6.95 -7.77
CA ALA A 152 17.79 -7.78 -8.96
C ALA A 152 17.43 -9.22 -8.59
N THR A 153 16.72 -9.91 -9.48
CA THR A 153 16.51 -11.36 -9.39
C THR A 153 17.40 -12.05 -10.39
N VAL A 154 18.42 -12.77 -9.90
CA VAL A 154 19.31 -13.57 -10.75
C VAL A 154 18.81 -15.00 -10.78
N THR A 155 18.47 -15.49 -11.96
CA THR A 155 18.14 -16.90 -12.19
C THR A 155 19.28 -17.52 -12.98
N THR A 156 19.85 -18.62 -12.48
CA THR A 156 20.98 -19.30 -13.14
C THR A 156 20.75 -20.81 -13.23
N LEU A 157 21.15 -21.39 -14.36
CA LEU A 157 21.30 -22.83 -14.55
C LEU A 157 22.78 -23.26 -14.53
N ASP A 158 23.69 -22.30 -14.34
CA ASP A 158 25.13 -22.53 -14.27
C ASP A 158 25.49 -23.25 -12.96
N ALA A 159 26.15 -24.39 -13.09
CA ALA A 159 26.56 -25.21 -11.95
C ALA A 159 27.73 -24.61 -11.16
N GLU A 160 28.39 -23.56 -11.67
CA GLU A 160 29.51 -22.91 -10.99
C GLU A 160 29.08 -22.02 -9.81
N ILE A 161 27.88 -21.43 -9.87
CA ILE A 161 27.39 -20.47 -8.85
C ILE A 161 26.91 -21.14 -7.55
N PRO A 162 26.08 -22.22 -7.58
CA PRO A 162 25.57 -22.86 -6.36
C PRO A 162 26.63 -23.30 -5.33
N PRO A 163 27.81 -23.85 -5.70
CA PRO A 163 28.87 -24.19 -4.74
C PRO A 163 29.35 -23.00 -3.91
N TYR A 164 29.44 -21.80 -4.48
CA TYR A 164 29.83 -20.60 -3.73
C TYR A 164 28.75 -20.20 -2.72
N ILE A 165 27.48 -20.23 -3.12
CA ILE A 165 26.34 -19.94 -2.22
C ILE A 165 26.33 -20.94 -1.06
N GLN A 166 26.48 -22.24 -1.35
CA GLN A 166 26.53 -23.28 -0.31
C GLN A 166 27.69 -23.08 0.65
N LYS A 167 28.87 -22.68 0.16
CA LYS A 167 30.03 -22.40 1.01
C LYS A 167 29.76 -21.27 2.00
N ILE A 168 28.95 -20.27 1.65
CA ILE A 168 28.59 -19.14 2.53
C ILE A 168 27.43 -19.55 3.46
N CYS A 169 26.31 -19.98 2.88
CA CYS A 169 25.06 -20.26 3.60
C CYS A 169 25.05 -21.60 4.34
N LYS A 170 26.05 -22.46 4.12
CA LYS A 170 26.25 -23.78 4.74
C LYS A 170 25.11 -24.78 4.48
N ARG A 171 24.34 -24.57 3.42
CA ARG A 171 23.22 -25.42 2.98
C ARG A 171 23.22 -25.50 1.46
N ASP A 172 22.89 -26.66 0.92
CA ASP A 172 22.75 -26.84 -0.53
C ASP A 172 21.54 -26.01 -1.03
N PRO A 173 21.77 -25.01 -1.91
CA PRO A 173 20.73 -24.11 -2.39
C PRO A 173 19.77 -24.75 -3.40
N VAL A 174 20.11 -25.92 -3.94
CA VAL A 174 19.30 -26.66 -4.92
C VAL A 174 18.72 -27.96 -4.35
N LEU A 175 18.95 -28.25 -3.07
CA LEU A 175 18.48 -29.46 -2.42
C LEU A 175 16.95 -29.54 -2.47
N ARG A 176 16.43 -30.49 -3.25
CA ARG A 176 15.01 -30.86 -3.24
C ARG A 176 14.75 -31.73 -2.01
N THR A 177 14.31 -31.12 -0.91
CA THR A 177 13.85 -31.86 0.27
C THR A 177 12.44 -32.40 0.09
N CYS A 178 12.27 -33.36 -0.82
CA CYS A 178 11.29 -34.44 -0.73
C CYS A 178 11.47 -35.43 -1.91
N GLY A 179 11.91 -36.66 -1.63
CA GLY A 179 11.49 -37.83 -2.42
C GLY A 179 12.25 -38.27 -3.67
N ASP A 180 13.21 -37.52 -4.23
CA ASP A 180 13.96 -38.00 -5.42
C ASP A 180 15.15 -38.89 -5.02
N ARG A 181 14.84 -40.11 -4.57
CA ARG A 181 15.71 -41.27 -4.80
C ARG A 181 15.46 -41.74 -6.23
N ARG A 182 16.33 -41.34 -7.16
CA ARG A 182 16.51 -42.11 -8.40
C ARG A 182 17.25 -43.41 -8.10
#